data_AF-A0A931THK8-F1
#
_entry.id   AF-A0A931THK8-F1
#
_cell.length_a   1.000
_cell.length_b   1.000
_cell.length_c   1.000
_cell.angle_alpha   90.00
_cell.angle_beta   90.00
_cell.angle_gamma   90.00
#
_symmetry.space_group_name_H-M   'P 1'
#
loop_
_entity.id
_entity.type
_entity.pdbx_description
1 polymer ?
#
loop_
_entity_poly.entity_id
_entity_poly.type
_entity_poly.pdbx_seq_one_letter_code
_entity_poly.pdbx_strand_id
1 'polypeptide(L)'
;PPAQAGERRPPGPQEAQAVLQRMAEQMGLVPTPTPNIVPAPPAGQQYRFYWNTPTVLSPHNPSVVYIGGDRLFISRDRGRTFTMTQDLTRNFDRFKNPIMGVAGDAPMASKHDGAGAFSNVVTISESPVVPGVLWIGTNDGNVQVSRDGGAAWKNVVANAKGVPDGTHVSRVEASHFDAGTCYVTFDGHRTDDHTPYVFVTRDFGETFTPISEGLPAGNVNVIREDPKNRSLLYLGTEYGFFVSLDAGKSWKRFMNGLPTVRVDDVKIHPRDNDLILGTHGRSIWIMDDISPLQKLTPEAMSAGVTLFEPRPATIWRDDIRRRYNMGGAKHFRGENPEDGTMISYHLAGVPEGDVTITIGDVTGQTVREMKGTKNAGVNRVRWNLRGNPPPLPPNLGDMLEAAGMPGARQMIAQVQAGQAPPPGGGGFAAMFRRIMEGRAVEPGTYLVKLTAGGKTETTKVVVN
;
A
#
# COMPACT_ATOMS: atom_id res chain seq x y z
N PRO A 1 58.54 29.72 -4.65
CA PRO A 1 57.84 30.57 -5.64
C PRO A 1 56.32 30.41 -5.53
N PRO A 2 55.54 31.47 -5.22
CA PRO A 2 54.11 31.36 -5.04
C PRO A 2 53.40 31.19 -6.40
N ALA A 3 52.36 30.37 -6.42
CA ALA A 3 51.54 30.09 -7.60
C ALA A 3 50.76 31.35 -8.01
N GLN A 4 50.84 31.73 -9.28
CA GLN A 4 50.07 32.80 -9.88
C GLN A 4 48.58 32.42 -9.87
N ALA A 5 47.75 33.31 -9.32
CA ALA A 5 46.31 33.26 -9.46
C ALA A 5 45.96 33.42 -10.95
N GLY A 6 45.37 32.38 -11.54
CA GLY A 6 44.88 32.44 -12.93
C GLY A 6 43.79 33.49 -13.05
N GLU A 7 44.06 34.54 -13.82
CA GLU A 7 43.07 35.51 -14.25
C GLU A 7 41.93 34.78 -14.96
N ARG A 8 40.73 34.82 -14.37
CA ARG A 8 39.52 34.31 -15.03
C ARG A 8 39.26 35.21 -16.23
N ARG A 9 39.41 34.65 -17.43
CA ARG A 9 39.07 35.32 -18.69
C ARG A 9 37.64 35.88 -18.58
N PRO A 10 37.41 37.16 -18.93
CA PRO A 10 36.06 37.70 -18.97
C PRO A 10 35.21 36.86 -19.95
N PRO A 11 33.94 36.57 -19.60
CA PRO A 11 33.08 35.74 -20.41
C PRO A 11 32.99 36.31 -21.83
N GLY A 12 33.09 35.43 -22.82
CA GLY A 12 32.93 35.83 -24.22
C GLY A 12 31.54 36.40 -24.48
N PRO A 13 31.32 37.15 -25.58
CA PRO A 13 30.03 37.76 -25.90
C PRO A 13 28.86 36.76 -25.85
N GLN A 14 29.07 35.53 -26.32
CA GLN A 14 28.08 34.45 -26.29
C GLN A 14 27.79 33.91 -24.88
N GLU A 15 28.81 33.83 -24.01
CA GLU A 15 28.65 33.39 -22.62
C GLU A 15 27.90 34.46 -21.80
N ALA A 16 28.22 35.74 -22.02
CA ALA A 16 27.49 36.85 -21.43
C ALA A 16 26.02 36.87 -21.88
N GLN A 17 25.76 36.59 -23.17
CA GLN A 17 24.41 36.48 -23.72
C GLN A 17 23.62 35.31 -23.11
N ALA A 18 24.25 34.15 -22.92
CA ALA A 18 23.63 32.99 -22.29
C ALA A 18 23.35 33.18 -20.78
N VAL A 19 24.14 34.02 -20.10
CA VAL A 19 23.88 34.41 -18.70
C VAL A 19 22.71 35.38 -18.62
N LEU A 20 22.68 36.40 -19.50
CA LEU A 20 21.58 37.37 -19.59
C LEU A 20 20.25 36.68 -19.98
N GLN A 21 20.28 35.74 -20.91
CA GLN A 21 19.12 34.93 -21.29
C GLN A 21 18.56 34.16 -20.09
N ARG A 22 19.43 33.46 -19.33
CA ARG A 22 19.01 32.74 -18.11
C ARG A 22 18.47 33.66 -17.03
N MET A 23 19.05 34.84 -16.84
CA MET A 23 18.51 35.85 -15.93
C MET A 23 17.13 36.35 -16.38
N ALA A 24 16.96 36.62 -17.68
CA ALA A 24 15.68 37.06 -18.23
C ALA A 24 14.60 35.97 -18.10
N GLU A 25 14.95 34.69 -18.29
CA GLU A 25 14.07 33.54 -18.04
C GLU A 25 13.70 33.42 -16.56
N GLN A 26 14.66 33.59 -15.63
CA GLN A 26 14.40 33.57 -14.18
C GLN A 26 13.54 34.73 -13.71
N MET A 27 13.64 35.90 -14.36
CA MET A 27 12.82 37.08 -14.06
C MET A 27 11.50 37.13 -14.84
N GLY A 28 11.21 36.12 -15.68
CA GLY A 28 9.96 36.06 -16.46
C GLY A 28 9.84 37.15 -17.53
N LEU A 29 10.97 37.70 -18.00
CA LEU A 29 11.03 38.75 -19.02
C LEU A 29 11.06 38.20 -20.46
N VAL A 30 11.22 36.88 -20.60
CA VAL A 30 11.10 36.17 -21.88
C VAL A 30 9.76 35.43 -21.87
N PRO A 31 8.99 35.41 -22.98
CA PRO A 31 7.81 34.56 -23.09
C PRO A 31 8.21 33.12 -22.77
N THR A 32 7.66 32.55 -21.69
CA THR A 32 7.85 31.14 -21.38
C THR A 32 7.42 30.34 -22.61
N PRO A 33 8.22 29.38 -23.11
CA PRO A 33 7.75 28.45 -24.13
C PRO A 33 6.40 27.92 -23.71
N THR A 34 5.41 27.95 -24.62
CA THR A 34 4.09 27.43 -24.32
C THR A 34 4.25 26.00 -23.81
N PRO A 35 3.80 25.67 -22.59
CA PRO A 35 3.88 24.32 -22.06
C PRO A 35 3.30 23.34 -23.09
N ASN A 36 4.04 22.28 -23.43
CA ASN A 36 3.47 21.20 -24.22
C ASN A 36 2.89 20.17 -23.24
N ILE A 37 1.57 19.99 -23.24
CA ILE A 37 0.90 18.97 -22.41
C ILE A 37 1.45 17.57 -22.78
N VAL A 38 1.76 17.36 -24.07
CA VAL A 38 2.58 16.28 -24.65
C VAL A 38 3.22 16.81 -25.96
N PRO A 39 4.32 16.23 -26.48
CA PRO A 39 4.80 16.54 -27.84
C PRO A 39 3.67 16.33 -28.86
N ALA A 40 3.64 17.12 -29.93
CA ALA A 40 2.70 16.87 -31.02
C ALA A 40 3.16 15.64 -31.82
N PRO A 41 2.24 14.71 -32.19
CA PRO A 41 2.62 13.60 -33.04
C PRO A 41 3.07 14.10 -34.42
N PRO A 42 3.98 13.37 -35.10
CA PRO A 42 4.28 13.62 -36.50
C PRO A 42 2.99 13.64 -37.35
N ALA A 43 3.00 14.42 -38.44
CA ALA A 43 1.85 14.51 -39.33
C ALA A 43 1.36 13.13 -39.78
N GLY A 44 0.05 12.86 -39.63
CA GLY A 44 -0.57 11.59 -39.99
C GLY A 44 -0.43 10.47 -38.95
N GLN A 45 0.17 10.73 -37.79
CA GLN A 45 0.26 9.79 -36.68
C GLN A 45 -0.56 10.26 -35.46
N GLN A 46 -0.94 9.31 -34.60
CA GLN A 46 -1.51 9.58 -33.30
C GLN A 46 -0.81 8.72 -32.26
N TYR A 47 -0.52 9.31 -31.10
CA TYR A 47 -0.08 8.54 -29.94
C TYR A 47 -1.23 7.71 -29.39
N ARG A 48 -0.89 6.55 -28.85
CA ARG A 48 -1.87 5.63 -28.26
C ARG A 48 -1.74 5.69 -26.75
N PHE A 49 -2.87 5.73 -26.07
CA PHE A 49 -2.92 5.77 -24.61
C PHE A 49 -3.86 4.69 -24.10
N TYR A 50 -3.47 4.05 -23.01
CA TYR A 50 -4.35 3.11 -22.34
C TYR A 50 -5.46 3.85 -21.60
N TRP A 51 -6.63 3.23 -21.45
CA TRP A 51 -7.77 3.85 -20.74
C TRP A 51 -7.37 4.30 -19.33
N ASN A 52 -6.65 3.44 -18.61
CA ASN A 52 -6.03 3.74 -17.32
C ASN A 52 -4.53 3.99 -17.52
N THR A 53 -4.20 5.11 -18.18
CA THR A 53 -2.80 5.45 -18.52
C THR A 53 -1.93 5.53 -17.26
N PRO A 54 -0.84 4.75 -17.16
CA PRO A 54 0.05 4.80 -16.01
C PRO A 54 0.76 6.15 -15.98
N THR A 55 0.65 6.84 -14.84
CA THR A 55 1.35 8.09 -14.56
C THR A 55 2.06 7.94 -13.22
N VAL A 56 3.38 8.10 -13.21
CA VAL A 56 4.19 7.93 -11.98
C VAL A 56 5.11 9.12 -11.78
N LEU A 57 5.25 9.53 -10.51
CA LEU A 57 6.27 10.48 -10.10
C LEU A 57 7.55 9.73 -9.76
N SER A 58 8.70 10.34 -10.07
CA SER A 58 9.98 9.77 -9.63
C SER A 58 10.07 9.75 -8.09
N PRO A 59 10.46 8.62 -7.46
CA PRO A 59 10.75 8.58 -6.03
C PRO A 59 11.98 9.42 -5.65
N HIS A 60 12.81 9.80 -6.62
CA HIS A 60 14.05 10.57 -6.40
C HIS A 60 13.86 12.07 -6.59
N ASN A 61 12.96 12.47 -7.49
CA ASN A 61 12.69 13.87 -7.77
C ASN A 61 11.23 14.09 -8.16
N PRO A 62 10.39 14.68 -7.29
CA PRO A 62 8.96 14.88 -7.57
C PRO A 62 8.69 15.88 -8.71
N SER A 63 9.72 16.51 -9.28
CA SER A 63 9.61 17.29 -10.51
C SER A 63 9.63 16.44 -11.78
N VAL A 64 10.03 15.17 -11.68
CA VAL A 64 10.05 14.23 -12.79
C VAL A 64 8.76 13.42 -12.82
N VAL A 65 8.08 13.43 -13.97
CA VAL A 65 6.81 12.74 -14.21
C VAL A 65 6.96 11.84 -15.43
N TYR A 66 6.54 10.59 -15.30
CA TYR A 66 6.50 9.62 -16.39
C TYR A 66 5.04 9.29 -16.73
N ILE A 67 4.71 9.29 -18.03
CA ILE A 67 3.39 8.93 -18.55
C ILE A 67 3.57 7.87 -19.64
N GLY A 68 2.80 6.79 -19.58
CA GLY A 68 2.88 5.68 -20.54
C GLY A 68 1.80 5.74 -21.62
N GLY A 69 2.22 5.77 -22.89
CA GLY A 69 1.37 5.54 -24.06
C GLY A 69 1.93 4.40 -24.92
N ASP A 70 1.96 4.54 -26.23
CA ASP A 70 2.85 3.75 -27.11
C ASP A 70 4.33 4.05 -26.80
N ARG A 71 4.60 5.21 -26.20
CA ARG A 71 5.92 5.70 -25.82
C ARG A 71 5.95 6.01 -24.33
N LEU A 72 7.14 6.16 -23.76
CA LEU A 72 7.29 6.79 -22.46
C LEU A 72 7.48 8.29 -22.64
N PHE A 73 6.55 9.08 -22.10
CA PHE A 73 6.65 10.53 -22.03
C PHE A 73 7.27 10.93 -20.70
N ILE A 74 8.30 11.77 -20.74
CA ILE A 74 9.11 12.14 -19.59
C ILE A 74 9.13 13.65 -19.45
N SER A 75 8.54 14.16 -18.38
CA SER A 75 8.71 15.54 -17.94
C SER A 75 9.74 15.59 -16.82
N ARG A 76 10.56 16.64 -16.81
CA ARG A 76 11.55 16.93 -15.75
C ARG A 76 11.25 18.22 -14.99
N ASP A 77 10.07 18.81 -15.23
CA ASP A 77 9.70 20.15 -14.80
C ASP A 77 8.24 20.24 -14.31
N ARG A 78 7.76 19.17 -13.65
CA ARG A 78 6.41 19.02 -13.07
C ARG A 78 5.29 19.02 -14.11
N GLY A 79 5.54 18.40 -15.27
CA GLY A 79 4.57 18.27 -16.35
C GLY A 79 4.40 19.52 -17.21
N ARG A 80 5.35 20.47 -17.17
CA ARG A 80 5.29 21.66 -18.04
C ARG A 80 5.76 21.35 -19.44
N THR A 81 6.83 20.56 -19.56
CA THR A 81 7.31 20.07 -20.84
C THR A 81 7.58 18.58 -20.80
N PHE A 82 7.36 17.92 -21.94
CA PHE A 82 7.57 16.49 -22.11
C PHE A 82 8.52 16.20 -23.27
N THR A 83 9.44 15.27 -23.01
CA THR A 83 10.21 14.52 -24.02
C THR A 83 9.58 13.13 -24.19
N MET A 84 9.92 12.40 -25.26
CA MET A 84 9.39 11.05 -25.46
C MET A 84 10.43 10.10 -26.05
N THR A 85 10.23 8.81 -25.80
CA THR A 85 11.02 7.72 -26.40
C THR A 85 10.56 7.39 -27.82
N GLN A 86 11.24 6.43 -28.46
CA GLN A 86 10.65 5.63 -29.54
C GLN A 86 9.42 4.83 -29.06
N ASP A 87 8.64 4.26 -29.98
CA ASP A 87 7.54 3.34 -29.63
C ASP A 87 8.13 2.12 -28.88
N LEU A 88 7.60 1.84 -27.69
CA LEU A 88 8.04 0.78 -26.78
C LEU A 88 7.08 -0.42 -26.80
N THR A 89 6.18 -0.47 -27.78
CA THR A 89 5.17 -1.52 -27.91
C THR A 89 5.46 -2.36 -29.14
N ARG A 90 4.68 -3.42 -29.37
CA ARG A 90 4.74 -4.20 -30.61
C ARG A 90 4.00 -3.51 -31.77
N ASN A 91 3.33 -2.38 -31.50
CA ASN A 91 2.60 -1.59 -32.48
C ASN A 91 1.61 -2.44 -33.29
N PHE A 92 0.85 -3.30 -32.62
CA PHE A 92 -0.13 -4.15 -33.29
C PHE A 92 -1.26 -3.32 -33.89
N ASP A 93 -1.50 -3.55 -35.18
CA ASP A 93 -2.65 -2.99 -35.88
C ASP A 93 -3.90 -3.81 -35.54
N ARG A 94 -4.65 -3.34 -34.54
CA ARG A 94 -5.89 -3.98 -34.09
C ARG A 94 -6.93 -4.12 -35.20
N PHE A 95 -6.89 -3.27 -36.23
CA PHE A 95 -7.83 -3.37 -37.35
C PHE A 95 -7.50 -4.49 -38.32
N LYS A 96 -6.32 -5.09 -38.24
CA LYS A 96 -5.94 -6.26 -39.05
C LYS A 96 -6.04 -7.57 -38.30
N ASN A 97 -6.13 -7.51 -36.97
CA ASN A 97 -6.23 -8.70 -36.14
C ASN A 97 -7.62 -9.33 -36.26
N PRO A 98 -7.71 -10.65 -36.50
CA PRO A 98 -8.99 -11.32 -36.52
C PRO A 98 -9.60 -11.38 -35.12
N ILE A 99 -10.92 -11.22 -35.02
CA ILE A 99 -11.66 -11.39 -33.76
C ILE A 99 -12.69 -12.50 -34.01
N MET A 100 -12.65 -13.55 -33.19
CA MET A 100 -13.54 -14.71 -33.32
C MET A 100 -13.55 -15.32 -34.73
N GLY A 101 -12.39 -15.38 -35.39
CA GLY A 101 -12.23 -15.92 -36.74
C GLY A 101 -12.69 -14.99 -37.87
N VAL A 102 -13.22 -13.80 -37.56
CA VAL A 102 -13.54 -12.78 -38.57
C VAL A 102 -12.31 -11.93 -38.84
N ALA A 103 -11.89 -11.87 -40.10
CA ALA A 103 -10.74 -11.07 -40.52
C ALA A 103 -10.89 -9.60 -40.10
N GLY A 104 -9.78 -8.98 -39.71
CA GLY A 104 -9.81 -7.62 -39.18
C GLY A 104 -10.35 -6.61 -40.19
N ASP A 105 -10.18 -6.80 -41.49
CA ASP A 105 -10.68 -5.90 -42.53
C ASP A 105 -12.18 -6.06 -42.85
N ALA A 106 -12.84 -7.09 -42.32
CA ALA A 106 -14.27 -7.32 -42.53
C ALA A 106 -15.14 -6.50 -41.55
N PRO A 107 -16.40 -6.16 -41.93
CA PRO A 107 -17.38 -5.63 -40.99
C PRO A 107 -17.60 -6.60 -39.81
N MET A 108 -17.49 -6.09 -38.59
CA MET A 108 -17.57 -6.90 -37.38
C MET A 108 -18.08 -6.08 -36.18
N ALA A 109 -18.45 -6.76 -35.09
CA ALA A 109 -18.82 -6.10 -33.84
C ALA A 109 -17.72 -5.13 -33.35
N SER A 110 -18.12 -4.06 -32.67
CA SER A 110 -17.29 -2.89 -32.33
C SER A 110 -15.86 -3.26 -31.91
N LYS A 111 -14.89 -2.96 -32.78
CA LYS A 111 -13.46 -3.23 -32.55
C LYS A 111 -12.90 -2.51 -31.33
N HIS A 112 -13.51 -1.41 -30.91
CA HIS A 112 -13.03 -0.56 -29.80
C HIS A 112 -13.86 -0.71 -28.54
N ASP A 113 -14.81 -1.65 -28.48
CA ASP A 113 -15.68 -1.77 -27.33
C ASP A 113 -14.88 -1.99 -26.04
N GLY A 114 -15.15 -1.14 -25.03
CA GLY A 114 -14.48 -1.13 -23.73
C GLY A 114 -13.00 -0.68 -23.68
N ALA A 115 -12.25 -0.65 -24.79
CA ALA A 115 -10.84 -0.21 -24.80
C ALA A 115 -10.47 0.47 -26.12
N GLY A 116 -10.27 1.79 -26.09
CA GLY A 116 -10.05 2.61 -27.28
C GLY A 116 -8.76 2.30 -28.07
N ALA A 117 -7.67 1.92 -27.38
CA ALA A 117 -6.37 1.64 -28.00
C ALA A 117 -5.70 0.35 -27.46
N PHE A 118 -4.88 -0.30 -28.29
CA PHE A 118 -4.07 -1.48 -27.96
C PHE A 118 -2.60 -1.20 -28.30
N SER A 119 -1.67 -2.03 -27.81
CA SER A 119 -0.23 -1.76 -27.85
C SER A 119 0.10 -0.43 -27.15
N ASN A 120 -0.02 -0.47 -25.81
CA ASN A 120 0.28 0.63 -24.89
C ASN A 120 1.09 0.14 -23.69
N VAL A 121 1.93 1.01 -23.14
CA VAL A 121 2.48 0.90 -21.80
C VAL A 121 1.34 1.01 -20.78
N VAL A 122 1.23 0.01 -19.89
CA VAL A 122 0.15 -0.11 -18.89
C VAL A 122 0.67 -0.14 -17.45
N THR A 123 1.97 -0.30 -17.26
CA THR A 123 2.62 -0.25 -15.95
C THR A 123 4.02 0.34 -16.10
N ILE A 124 4.41 1.18 -15.13
CA ILE A 124 5.71 1.84 -15.05
C ILE A 124 6.19 1.72 -13.61
N SER A 125 7.46 1.41 -13.41
CA SER A 125 8.12 1.45 -12.10
C SER A 125 9.54 1.99 -12.24
N GLU A 126 9.82 3.12 -11.60
CA GLU A 126 11.21 3.59 -11.42
C GLU A 126 11.77 2.95 -10.15
N SER A 127 13.00 2.43 -10.23
CA SER A 127 13.69 1.88 -9.07
C SER A 127 13.78 2.92 -7.96
N PRO A 128 13.28 2.64 -6.75
CA PRO A 128 13.49 3.47 -5.57
C PRO A 128 14.96 3.52 -5.11
N VAL A 129 15.81 2.62 -5.61
CA VAL A 129 17.22 2.49 -5.20
C VAL A 129 18.14 3.33 -6.08
N VAL A 130 17.93 3.33 -7.39
CA VAL A 130 18.79 4.05 -8.35
C VAL A 130 17.94 4.86 -9.32
N PRO A 131 18.12 6.20 -9.39
CA PRO A 131 17.39 7.03 -10.34
C PRO A 131 17.70 6.64 -11.78
N GLY A 132 16.69 6.69 -12.63
CA GLY A 132 16.83 6.38 -14.06
C GLY A 132 16.90 4.90 -14.41
N VAL A 133 16.82 3.99 -13.44
CA VAL A 133 16.46 2.59 -13.71
C VAL A 133 14.94 2.50 -13.79
N LEU A 134 14.42 2.27 -15.00
CA LEU A 134 12.99 2.29 -15.30
C LEU A 134 12.56 0.94 -15.86
N TRP A 135 11.43 0.44 -15.38
CA TRP A 135 10.75 -0.73 -15.89
C TRP A 135 9.40 -0.34 -16.47
N ILE A 136 9.03 -0.95 -17.59
CA ILE A 136 7.69 -0.84 -18.16
C ILE A 136 7.14 -2.21 -18.56
N GLY A 137 5.82 -2.32 -18.52
CA GLY A 137 5.06 -3.43 -19.07
C GLY A 137 3.99 -2.91 -20.02
N THR A 138 3.74 -3.65 -21.10
CA THR A 138 2.74 -3.30 -22.10
C THR A 138 1.58 -4.30 -22.14
N ASN A 139 0.43 -3.87 -22.65
CA ASN A 139 -0.74 -4.75 -22.82
C ASN A 139 -0.62 -5.73 -24.00
N ASP A 140 0.45 -5.62 -24.79
CA ASP A 140 0.82 -6.54 -25.86
C ASP A 140 2.06 -7.39 -25.52
N GLY A 141 2.46 -7.43 -24.23
CA GLY A 141 3.41 -8.42 -23.73
C GLY A 141 4.89 -8.08 -23.87
N ASN A 142 5.27 -6.81 -23.90
CA ASN A 142 6.66 -6.39 -23.71
C ASN A 142 6.92 -6.08 -22.24
N VAL A 143 8.06 -6.56 -21.73
CA VAL A 143 8.65 -6.16 -20.45
C VAL A 143 9.99 -5.51 -20.79
N GLN A 144 10.15 -4.23 -20.51
CA GLN A 144 11.36 -3.51 -20.88
C GLN A 144 12.01 -2.81 -19.70
N VAL A 145 13.33 -2.72 -19.76
CA VAL A 145 14.16 -2.00 -18.78
C VAL A 145 15.03 -0.96 -19.46
N SER A 146 15.12 0.21 -18.84
CA SER A 146 16.12 1.24 -19.12
C SER A 146 16.98 1.43 -17.86
N ARG A 147 18.26 1.72 -18.06
CA ARG A 147 19.24 1.95 -16.98
C ARG A 147 19.91 3.33 -17.07
N ASP A 148 19.41 4.18 -17.96
CA ASP A 148 20.00 5.47 -18.34
C ASP A 148 18.95 6.60 -18.40
N GLY A 149 17.89 6.50 -17.59
CA GLY A 149 16.87 7.54 -17.49
C GLY A 149 15.90 7.58 -18.67
N GLY A 150 15.74 6.45 -19.36
CA GLY A 150 14.81 6.27 -20.47
C GLY A 150 15.42 6.56 -21.85
N ALA A 151 16.75 6.71 -21.97
CA ALA A 151 17.41 6.98 -23.23
C ALA A 151 17.53 5.73 -24.11
N ALA A 152 17.88 4.58 -23.53
CA ALA A 152 17.89 3.28 -24.18
C ALA A 152 17.03 2.26 -23.41
N TRP A 153 16.44 1.33 -24.16
CA TRP A 153 15.53 0.30 -23.63
C TRP A 153 15.90 -1.08 -24.18
N LYS A 154 15.85 -2.09 -23.31
CA LYS A 154 15.98 -3.50 -23.67
C LYS A 154 14.69 -4.22 -23.33
N ASN A 155 14.08 -4.87 -24.33
CA ASN A 155 12.96 -5.79 -24.09
C ASN A 155 13.52 -7.14 -23.61
N VAL A 156 13.09 -7.57 -22.44
CA VAL A 156 13.60 -8.76 -21.73
C VAL A 156 12.54 -9.85 -21.59
N VAL A 157 11.34 -9.67 -22.13
CA VAL A 157 10.23 -10.63 -21.96
C VAL A 157 10.57 -12.04 -22.47
N ALA A 158 11.41 -12.16 -23.50
CA ALA A 158 11.83 -13.45 -24.05
C ALA A 158 12.54 -14.36 -23.02
N ASN A 159 13.03 -13.79 -21.91
CA ASN A 159 13.69 -14.51 -20.83
C ASN A 159 12.69 -15.05 -19.78
N ALA A 160 11.44 -14.56 -19.75
CA ALA A 160 10.37 -15.09 -18.92
C ALA A 160 9.73 -16.32 -19.58
N LYS A 161 10.24 -17.51 -19.26
CA LYS A 161 9.79 -18.76 -19.88
C LYS A 161 8.43 -19.21 -19.36
N GLY A 162 7.64 -19.83 -20.23
CA GLY A 162 6.33 -20.40 -19.90
C GLY A 162 5.16 -19.41 -19.99
N VAL A 163 5.43 -18.13 -20.23
CA VAL A 163 4.38 -17.13 -20.51
C VAL A 163 4.06 -17.16 -22.01
N PRO A 164 2.79 -17.29 -22.42
CA PRO A 164 2.41 -17.18 -23.83
C PRO A 164 2.85 -15.85 -24.46
N ASP A 165 3.12 -15.88 -25.77
CA ASP A 165 3.55 -14.67 -26.46
C ASP A 165 2.42 -13.62 -26.48
N GLY A 166 2.76 -12.38 -26.17
CA GLY A 166 1.81 -11.27 -26.16
C GLY A 166 0.90 -11.18 -24.93
N THR A 167 1.10 -12.01 -23.90
CA THR A 167 0.32 -11.94 -22.65
C THR A 167 0.45 -10.56 -21.99
N HIS A 168 -0.68 -9.98 -21.56
CA HIS A 168 -0.74 -8.67 -20.93
C HIS A 168 0.16 -8.59 -19.68
N VAL A 169 1.06 -7.60 -19.61
CA VAL A 169 1.86 -7.36 -18.41
C VAL A 169 1.04 -6.57 -17.40
N SER A 170 0.55 -7.23 -16.35
CA SER A 170 -0.32 -6.60 -15.36
C SER A 170 0.45 -5.68 -14.41
N ARG A 171 1.68 -6.05 -14.02
CA ARG A 171 2.51 -5.25 -13.13
C ARG A 171 4.01 -5.44 -13.39
N VAL A 172 4.75 -4.33 -13.32
CA VAL A 172 6.18 -4.32 -13.02
C VAL A 172 6.39 -3.58 -11.70
N GLU A 173 7.21 -4.13 -10.83
CA GLU A 173 7.56 -3.56 -9.52
C GLU A 173 9.07 -3.64 -9.33
N ALA A 174 9.76 -2.52 -9.52
CA ALA A 174 11.18 -2.40 -9.23
C ALA A 174 11.40 -2.50 -7.72
N SER A 175 12.41 -3.27 -7.31
CA SER A 175 12.65 -3.53 -5.89
C SER A 175 13.05 -2.26 -5.13
N HIS A 176 12.58 -2.14 -3.90
CA HIS A 176 12.95 -1.14 -2.91
C HIS A 176 14.37 -1.32 -2.37
N PHE A 177 15.05 -2.41 -2.76
CA PHE A 177 16.22 -2.91 -2.09
C PHE A 177 17.42 -3.17 -3.00
N ASP A 178 17.18 -3.59 -4.24
CA ASP A 178 18.23 -3.87 -5.22
C ASP A 178 17.85 -3.33 -6.61
N ALA A 179 18.72 -2.54 -7.23
CA ALA A 179 18.43 -1.90 -8.53
C ALA A 179 18.21 -2.89 -9.68
N GLY A 180 18.84 -4.08 -9.61
CA GLY A 180 18.70 -5.14 -10.61
C GLY A 180 17.44 -6.00 -10.45
N THR A 181 16.73 -5.85 -9.33
CA THR A 181 15.57 -6.68 -9.00
C THR A 181 14.27 -6.03 -9.48
N CYS A 182 13.44 -6.81 -10.16
CA CYS A 182 12.08 -6.42 -10.52
C CYS A 182 11.15 -7.62 -10.44
N TYR A 183 9.98 -7.41 -9.86
CA TYR A 183 8.88 -8.37 -9.87
C TYR A 183 7.97 -8.06 -11.07
N VAL A 184 7.53 -9.10 -11.77
CA VAL A 184 6.72 -8.97 -12.97
C VAL A 184 5.57 -9.97 -12.94
N THR A 185 4.37 -9.50 -13.25
CA THR A 185 3.16 -10.35 -13.35
C THR A 185 2.51 -10.22 -14.71
N PHE A 186 1.91 -11.32 -15.16
CA PHE A 186 1.20 -11.38 -16.44
C PHE A 186 -0.23 -11.86 -16.25
N ASP A 187 -1.09 -11.43 -17.17
CA ASP A 187 -2.53 -11.67 -17.14
C ASP A 187 -3.00 -12.25 -18.48
N GLY A 188 -3.33 -13.54 -18.47
CA GLY A 188 -3.80 -14.30 -19.64
C GLY A 188 -5.32 -14.46 -19.77
N HIS A 189 -6.13 -13.91 -18.86
CA HIS A 189 -7.57 -14.27 -18.82
C HIS A 189 -8.33 -13.90 -20.10
N ARG A 190 -7.86 -12.89 -20.85
CA ARG A 190 -8.47 -12.46 -22.11
C ARG A 190 -8.32 -13.49 -23.23
N THR A 191 -7.45 -14.48 -23.05
CA THR A 191 -7.21 -15.60 -23.97
C THR A 191 -7.55 -16.93 -23.32
N ASP A 192 -8.43 -16.95 -22.31
CA ASP A 192 -8.84 -18.15 -21.56
C ASP A 192 -7.68 -18.86 -20.83
N ASP A 193 -6.60 -18.12 -20.52
CA ASP A 193 -5.48 -18.63 -19.72
C ASP A 193 -5.53 -18.03 -18.31
N HIS A 194 -5.91 -18.86 -17.34
CA HIS A 194 -6.06 -18.47 -15.94
C HIS A 194 -4.83 -18.86 -15.10
N THR A 195 -3.70 -19.17 -15.72
CA THR A 195 -2.46 -19.51 -15.01
C THR A 195 -1.90 -18.27 -14.29
N PRO A 196 -1.58 -18.36 -12.99
CA PRO A 196 -0.96 -17.25 -12.27
C PRO A 196 0.52 -17.13 -12.67
N TYR A 197 0.84 -16.12 -13.47
CA TYR A 197 2.21 -15.80 -13.86
C TYR A 197 2.81 -14.72 -12.95
N VAL A 198 3.73 -15.13 -12.08
CA VAL A 198 4.46 -14.24 -11.17
C VAL A 198 5.94 -14.58 -11.27
N PHE A 199 6.77 -13.59 -11.59
CA PHE A 199 8.20 -13.76 -11.77
C PHE A 199 8.99 -12.71 -11.00
N VAL A 200 10.23 -13.06 -10.67
CA VAL A 200 11.24 -12.12 -10.20
C VAL A 200 12.48 -12.24 -11.08
N THR A 201 13.05 -11.12 -11.47
CA THR A 201 14.43 -11.03 -11.98
C THR A 201 15.29 -10.34 -10.93
N ARG A 202 16.59 -10.65 -10.89
CA ARG A 202 17.59 -10.03 -9.99
C ARG A 202 18.78 -9.44 -10.76
N ASP A 203 18.70 -9.43 -12.08
CA ASP A 203 19.81 -9.12 -12.98
C ASP A 203 19.36 -8.27 -14.18
N PHE A 204 18.40 -7.36 -13.96
CA PHE A 204 17.86 -6.50 -15.02
C PHE A 204 17.19 -7.29 -16.17
N GLY A 205 16.61 -8.45 -15.86
CA GLY A 205 15.80 -9.24 -16.79
C GLY A 205 16.59 -10.21 -17.65
N GLU A 206 17.88 -10.43 -17.38
CA GLU A 206 18.64 -11.49 -18.06
C GLU A 206 18.12 -12.87 -17.67
N THR A 207 17.70 -13.05 -16.41
CA THR A 207 17.03 -14.25 -15.92
C THR A 207 15.74 -13.91 -15.16
N PHE A 208 14.73 -14.78 -15.31
CA PHE A 208 13.48 -14.72 -14.57
C PHE A 208 13.25 -16.03 -13.83
N THR A 209 12.93 -15.94 -12.54
CA THR A 209 12.54 -17.07 -11.70
C THR A 209 11.04 -17.00 -11.45
N PRO A 210 10.26 -18.05 -11.76
CA PRO A 210 8.85 -18.11 -11.41
C PRO A 210 8.71 -18.22 -9.88
N ILE A 211 7.75 -17.48 -9.33
CA ILE A 211 7.43 -17.44 -7.89
C ILE A 211 5.92 -17.57 -7.67
N SER A 212 5.24 -18.33 -8.52
CA SER A 212 3.79 -18.56 -8.45
C SER A 212 3.39 -19.91 -7.83
N GLU A 213 4.35 -20.65 -7.29
CA GLU A 213 4.11 -21.98 -6.70
C GLU A 213 3.10 -21.89 -5.54
N GLY A 214 2.11 -22.79 -5.55
CA GLY A 214 1.06 -22.87 -4.53
C GLY A 214 -0.06 -21.84 -4.65
N LEU A 215 -0.02 -20.93 -5.64
CA LEU A 215 -1.15 -20.05 -5.95
C LEU A 215 -2.27 -20.81 -6.67
N PRO A 216 -3.55 -20.53 -6.37
CA PRO A 216 -4.66 -21.08 -7.14
C PRO A 216 -4.72 -20.47 -8.55
N ALA A 217 -5.41 -21.14 -9.46
CA ALA A 217 -5.73 -20.58 -10.77
C ALA A 217 -6.54 -19.27 -10.63
N GLY A 218 -6.22 -18.30 -11.48
CA GLY A 218 -6.77 -16.95 -11.50
C GLY A 218 -5.73 -15.93 -11.95
N ASN A 219 -6.16 -14.91 -12.70
CA ASN A 219 -5.27 -13.83 -13.12
C ASN A 219 -4.67 -13.06 -11.95
N VAL A 220 -3.44 -12.58 -12.16
CA VAL A 220 -2.71 -11.74 -11.22
C VAL A 220 -2.75 -10.30 -11.70
N ASN A 221 -3.18 -9.38 -10.84
CA ASN A 221 -3.36 -7.97 -11.20
C ASN A 221 -2.23 -7.08 -10.68
N VAL A 222 -1.68 -7.42 -9.51
CA VAL A 222 -0.69 -6.59 -8.81
C VAL A 222 0.23 -7.43 -7.94
N ILE A 223 1.52 -7.09 -7.97
CA ILE A 223 2.53 -7.49 -7.00
C ILE A 223 3.16 -6.24 -6.40
N ARG A 224 3.42 -6.25 -5.08
CA ARG A 224 4.21 -5.22 -4.38
C ARG A 224 5.24 -5.88 -3.48
N GLU A 225 6.43 -5.32 -3.46
CA GLU A 225 7.45 -5.65 -2.46
C GLU A 225 7.24 -4.72 -1.24
N ASP A 226 7.35 -5.27 -0.03
CA ASP A 226 7.30 -4.44 1.17
C ASP A 226 8.53 -3.52 1.24
N PRO A 227 8.39 -2.22 1.53
CA PRO A 227 9.52 -1.28 1.54
C PRO A 227 10.48 -1.47 2.73
N LYS A 228 10.17 -2.32 3.71
CA LYS A 228 10.95 -2.52 4.94
C LYS A 228 11.42 -3.98 5.14
N ASN A 229 10.83 -4.95 4.44
CA ASN A 229 11.22 -6.36 4.49
C ASN A 229 11.31 -7.00 3.10
N ARG A 230 12.55 -7.32 2.67
CA ARG A 230 12.89 -7.99 1.39
C ARG A 230 12.16 -9.32 1.14
N SER A 231 11.73 -10.00 2.19
CA SER A 231 11.05 -11.29 2.09
C SER A 231 9.53 -11.16 2.01
N LEU A 232 8.99 -9.99 2.29
CA LEU A 232 7.55 -9.77 2.37
C LEU A 232 7.00 -9.25 1.05
N LEU A 233 6.15 -10.05 0.41
CA LEU A 233 5.49 -9.70 -0.86
C LEU A 233 3.98 -9.73 -0.71
N TYR A 234 3.31 -8.85 -1.44
CA TYR A 234 1.86 -8.73 -1.51
C TYR A 234 1.38 -9.01 -2.93
N LEU A 235 0.35 -9.83 -3.08
CA LEU A 235 -0.16 -10.25 -4.39
C LEU A 235 -1.68 -10.14 -4.42
N GLY A 236 -2.19 -9.31 -5.34
CA GLY A 236 -3.62 -9.21 -5.65
C GLY A 236 -3.97 -10.04 -6.88
N THR A 237 -4.97 -10.91 -6.74
CA THR A 237 -5.45 -11.79 -7.81
C THR A 237 -6.96 -11.60 -8.03
N GLU A 238 -7.54 -12.32 -8.99
CA GLU A 238 -8.98 -12.32 -9.25
C GLU A 238 -9.81 -12.85 -8.07
N TYR A 239 -9.28 -13.80 -7.31
CA TYR A 239 -10.03 -14.54 -6.31
C TYR A 239 -9.50 -14.35 -4.88
N GLY A 240 -8.59 -13.40 -4.68
CA GLY A 240 -8.19 -13.00 -3.34
C GLY A 240 -6.90 -12.21 -3.28
N PHE A 241 -6.42 -12.10 -2.05
CA PHE A 241 -5.20 -11.42 -1.70
C PHE A 241 -4.27 -12.39 -0.99
N PHE A 242 -3.00 -12.42 -1.41
CA PHE A 242 -1.99 -13.34 -0.90
C PHE A 242 -0.77 -12.59 -0.41
N VAL A 243 -0.13 -13.15 0.61
CA VAL A 243 1.12 -12.66 1.18
C VAL A 243 2.15 -13.79 1.15
N SER A 244 3.38 -13.44 0.81
CA SER A 244 4.55 -14.29 1.00
C SER A 244 5.46 -13.69 2.07
N LEU A 245 5.99 -14.53 2.96
CA LEU A 245 6.97 -14.15 3.99
C LEU A 245 8.39 -14.61 3.64
N ASP A 246 8.58 -15.19 2.45
CA ASP A 246 9.78 -15.90 2.02
C ASP A 246 10.19 -15.55 0.58
N ALA A 247 9.90 -14.32 0.16
CA ALA A 247 10.24 -13.75 -1.15
C ALA A 247 9.62 -14.52 -2.34
N GLY A 248 8.40 -15.02 -2.17
CA GLY A 248 7.60 -15.68 -3.20
C GLY A 248 7.81 -17.20 -3.31
N LYS A 249 8.50 -17.83 -2.35
CA LYS A 249 8.62 -19.30 -2.31
C LYS A 249 7.32 -19.97 -1.88
N SER A 250 6.56 -19.32 -1.01
CA SER A 250 5.22 -19.75 -0.63
C SER A 250 4.27 -18.58 -0.44
N TRP A 251 2.99 -18.83 -0.71
CA TRP A 251 1.92 -17.84 -0.62
C TRP A 251 0.83 -18.30 0.34
N LYS A 252 0.31 -17.36 1.13
CA LYS A 252 -0.83 -17.56 2.03
C LYS A 252 -1.91 -16.54 1.72
N ARG A 253 -3.16 -17.00 1.60
CA ARG A 253 -4.32 -16.09 1.52
C ARG A 253 -4.35 -15.23 2.78
N PHE A 254 -4.51 -13.93 2.62
CA PHE A 254 -4.38 -12.95 3.69
C PHE A 254 -5.69 -12.18 3.92
N MET A 255 -5.83 -11.62 5.13
CA MET A 255 -7.02 -11.00 5.71
C MET A 255 -8.21 -11.93 5.95
N ASN A 256 -8.48 -12.18 7.24
CA ASN A 256 -9.73 -12.79 7.67
C ASN A 256 -10.89 -11.82 7.40
N GLY A 257 -11.94 -12.27 6.72
CA GLY A 257 -13.11 -11.45 6.40
C GLY A 257 -13.06 -10.71 5.06
N LEU A 258 -11.93 -10.73 4.34
CA LEU A 258 -11.89 -10.27 2.96
C LEU A 258 -12.64 -11.30 2.09
N PRO A 259 -13.76 -10.94 1.43
CA PRO A 259 -14.49 -11.87 0.58
C PRO A 259 -13.63 -12.32 -0.61
N THR A 260 -14.05 -13.37 -1.32
CA THR A 260 -13.50 -13.65 -2.65
C THR A 260 -13.83 -12.48 -3.57
N VAL A 261 -12.81 -11.68 -3.87
CA VAL A 261 -12.92 -10.48 -4.69
C VAL A 261 -11.60 -10.24 -5.40
N ARG A 262 -11.70 -9.68 -6.60
CA ARG A 262 -10.56 -9.21 -7.37
C ARG A 262 -9.90 -8.02 -6.68
N VAL A 263 -8.58 -8.10 -6.51
CA VAL A 263 -7.75 -7.02 -5.97
C VAL A 263 -6.94 -6.40 -7.12
N ASP A 264 -7.21 -5.14 -7.44
CA ASP A 264 -6.65 -4.43 -8.60
C ASP A 264 -5.35 -3.70 -8.29
N ASP A 265 -5.23 -3.10 -7.10
CA ASP A 265 -3.99 -2.44 -6.67
C ASP A 265 -3.79 -2.54 -5.16
N VAL A 266 -2.53 -2.40 -4.75
CA VAL A 266 -2.07 -2.49 -3.36
C VAL A 266 -1.13 -1.34 -3.09
N LYS A 267 -1.30 -0.67 -1.95
CA LYS A 267 -0.39 0.38 -1.48
C LYS A 267 -0.04 0.17 -0.01
N ILE A 268 1.25 0.29 0.29
CA ILE A 268 1.76 0.42 1.65
C ILE A 268 1.92 1.91 1.92
N HIS A 269 1.18 2.44 2.90
CA HIS A 269 1.27 3.86 3.23
C HIS A 269 2.60 4.15 3.97
N PRO A 270 3.49 5.01 3.46
CA PRO A 270 4.84 5.17 4.01
C PRO A 270 4.86 5.75 5.43
N ARG A 271 3.91 6.67 5.74
CA ARG A 271 3.76 7.29 7.07
C ARG A 271 3.15 6.32 8.11
N ASP A 272 1.97 5.79 7.82
CA ASP A 272 1.18 5.03 8.80
C ASP A 272 1.51 3.54 8.82
N ASN A 273 2.22 3.04 7.80
CA ASN A 273 2.52 1.63 7.62
C ASN A 273 1.26 0.76 7.53
N ASP A 274 0.21 1.31 6.91
CA ASP A 274 -1.05 0.61 6.65
C ASP A 274 -1.02 -0.03 5.26
N LEU A 275 -1.64 -1.18 5.12
CA LEU A 275 -1.79 -1.89 3.85
C LEU A 275 -3.18 -1.64 3.27
N ILE A 276 -3.22 -1.00 2.11
CA ILE A 276 -4.43 -0.50 1.47
C ILE A 276 -4.67 -1.32 0.19
N LEU A 277 -5.85 -1.94 0.08
CA LEU A 277 -6.28 -2.68 -1.10
C LEU A 277 -7.36 -1.92 -1.87
N GLY A 278 -7.16 -1.75 -3.17
CA GLY A 278 -8.22 -1.39 -4.12
C GLY A 278 -8.86 -2.65 -4.68
N THR A 279 -10.16 -2.86 -4.40
CA THR A 279 -10.88 -4.06 -4.84
C THR A 279 -11.90 -3.74 -5.93
N HIS A 280 -12.20 -4.71 -6.78
CA HIS A 280 -13.25 -4.59 -7.78
C HIS A 280 -14.63 -4.76 -7.13
N GLY A 281 -15.37 -3.66 -7.00
CA GLY A 281 -16.77 -3.68 -6.53
C GLY A 281 -16.96 -3.91 -5.02
N ARG A 282 -15.89 -3.91 -4.20
CA ARG A 282 -15.96 -4.03 -2.73
C ARG A 282 -15.22 -2.93 -1.97
N SER A 283 -15.08 -1.76 -2.59
CA SER A 283 -14.47 -0.56 -2.00
C SER A 283 -12.98 -0.74 -1.66
N ILE A 284 -12.46 0.11 -0.77
CA ILE A 284 -11.11 0.10 -0.25
C ILE A 284 -11.08 -0.66 1.07
N TRP A 285 -10.12 -1.57 1.22
CA TRP A 285 -9.85 -2.29 2.47
C TRP A 285 -8.52 -1.85 3.04
N ILE A 286 -8.48 -1.59 4.35
CA ILE A 286 -7.29 -1.11 5.04
C ILE A 286 -6.98 -2.07 6.18
N MET A 287 -5.77 -2.62 6.18
CA MET A 287 -5.19 -3.31 7.33
C MET A 287 -4.25 -2.34 8.03
N ASP A 288 -4.71 -1.81 9.15
CA ASP A 288 -3.93 -0.86 9.96
C ASP A 288 -2.67 -1.52 10.49
N ASP A 289 -1.53 -0.85 10.36
CA ASP A 289 -0.23 -1.22 10.90
C ASP A 289 0.20 -2.66 10.58
N ILE A 290 0.91 -2.82 9.47
CA ILE A 290 1.55 -4.08 9.04
C ILE A 290 2.93 -4.30 9.65
N SER A 291 3.36 -3.50 10.64
CA SER A 291 4.65 -3.73 11.33
C SER A 291 4.81 -5.14 11.89
N PRO A 292 3.77 -5.80 12.46
CA PRO A 292 3.86 -7.20 12.88
C PRO A 292 4.23 -8.14 11.74
N LEU A 293 3.68 -7.92 10.54
CA LEU A 293 3.95 -8.74 9.37
C LEU A 293 5.39 -8.53 8.86
N GLN A 294 5.85 -7.29 8.86
CA GLN A 294 7.24 -6.94 8.51
C GLN A 294 8.26 -7.54 9.49
N LYS A 295 7.89 -7.68 10.77
CA LYS A 295 8.73 -8.27 11.84
C LYS A 295 8.54 -9.78 12.01
N LEU A 296 7.65 -10.43 11.24
CA LEU A 296 7.35 -11.85 11.36
C LEU A 296 8.39 -12.71 10.62
N THR A 297 9.62 -12.69 11.11
CA THR A 297 10.72 -13.51 10.58
C THR A 297 10.59 -14.98 11.00
N PRO A 298 11.32 -15.92 10.39
CA PRO A 298 11.37 -17.31 10.85
C PRO A 298 11.75 -17.46 12.34
N GLU A 299 12.63 -16.58 12.83
CA GLU A 299 13.02 -16.53 14.25
C GLU A 299 11.84 -16.07 15.12
N ALA A 300 11.14 -15.00 14.72
CA ALA A 300 9.95 -14.53 15.41
C ALA A 300 8.81 -15.56 15.44
N MET A 301 8.68 -16.37 14.37
CA MET A 301 7.69 -17.45 14.31
C MET A 301 8.06 -18.64 15.19
N SER A 302 9.35 -18.95 15.32
CA SER A 302 9.85 -20.11 16.09
C SER A 302 10.11 -19.82 17.58
N ALA A 303 10.14 -18.55 18.01
CA ALA A 303 10.37 -18.14 19.40
C ALA A 303 9.26 -18.60 20.40
N GLY A 304 8.15 -19.14 19.92
CA GLY A 304 7.01 -19.58 20.73
C GLY A 304 6.04 -18.43 21.04
N VAL A 305 6.55 -17.33 21.60
CA VAL A 305 5.81 -16.10 21.87
C VAL A 305 6.66 -14.92 21.41
N THR A 306 6.09 -14.05 20.58
CA THR A 306 6.77 -12.82 20.12
C THR A 306 5.83 -11.63 20.26
N LEU A 307 6.21 -10.64 21.06
CA LEU A 307 5.48 -9.38 21.18
C LEU A 307 6.07 -8.34 20.22
N PHE A 308 5.23 -7.75 19.37
CA PHE A 308 5.66 -6.69 18.47
C PHE A 308 5.47 -5.32 19.13
N GLU A 309 6.45 -4.45 18.97
CA GLU A 309 6.35 -3.04 19.39
C GLU A 309 5.13 -2.37 18.74
N PRO A 310 4.15 -1.89 19.53
CA PRO A 310 2.98 -1.20 19.00
C PRO A 310 3.37 0.14 18.37
N ARG A 311 2.63 0.54 17.34
CA ARG A 311 2.76 1.92 16.82
C ARG A 311 2.45 2.95 17.90
N PRO A 312 3.06 4.15 17.84
CA PRO A 312 2.69 5.25 18.73
C PRO A 312 1.19 5.51 18.71
N ALA A 313 0.60 5.61 19.91
CA ALA A 313 -0.81 5.92 20.08
C ALA A 313 -1.00 7.44 20.10
N THR A 314 -2.16 7.90 19.64
CA THR A 314 -2.53 9.32 19.69
C THR A 314 -3.82 9.47 20.48
N ILE A 315 -3.82 10.33 21.50
CA ILE A 315 -5.04 10.71 22.20
C ILE A 315 -5.75 11.79 21.39
N TRP A 316 -6.74 11.38 20.61
CA TRP A 316 -7.58 12.32 19.89
C TRP A 316 -8.49 13.07 20.86
N ARG A 317 -8.44 14.41 20.81
CA ARG A 317 -9.43 15.27 21.46
C ARG A 317 -10.39 15.73 20.38
N ASP A 318 -11.54 15.08 20.30
CA ASP A 318 -12.61 15.47 19.40
C ASP A 318 -13.05 16.91 19.71
N ASP A 319 -12.76 17.83 18.79
CA ASP A 319 -13.36 19.16 18.81
C ASP A 319 -14.77 19.09 18.22
N ILE A 320 -15.74 18.87 19.11
CA ILE A 320 -17.17 18.77 18.77
C ILE A 320 -17.73 20.11 18.27
N ARG A 321 -16.97 21.22 18.30
CA ARG A 321 -17.46 22.57 17.98
C ARG A 321 -17.67 22.83 16.48
N ARG A 322 -17.15 21.99 15.59
CA ARG A 322 -17.33 22.12 14.12
C ARG A 322 -18.33 21.12 13.54
N ARG A 323 -19.50 20.96 14.18
CA ARG A 323 -20.66 20.31 13.53
C ARG A 323 -21.19 21.20 12.40
N TYR A 324 -20.62 21.06 11.20
CA TYR A 324 -21.27 21.50 9.97
C TYR A 324 -22.46 20.59 9.70
N ASN A 325 -23.66 21.08 9.94
CA ASN A 325 -24.89 20.37 9.63
C ASN A 325 -25.21 20.59 8.14
N MET A 326 -24.75 19.69 7.27
CA MET A 326 -25.27 19.62 5.90
C MET A 326 -26.28 18.48 5.80
N GLY A 327 -27.54 18.83 5.50
CA GLY A 327 -28.61 17.85 5.38
C GLY A 327 -28.46 16.90 4.17
N GLY A 328 -29.13 15.75 4.25
CA GLY A 328 -29.26 14.76 3.17
C GLY A 328 -28.08 13.79 3.02
N ALA A 329 -28.09 12.99 1.96
CA ALA A 329 -27.07 11.99 1.61
C ALA A 329 -25.75 12.57 1.08
N LYS A 330 -25.40 13.80 1.50
CA LYS A 330 -24.20 14.53 1.05
C LYS A 330 -22.96 14.25 1.92
N HIS A 331 -23.10 13.44 2.97
CA HIS A 331 -22.03 13.05 3.86
C HIS A 331 -21.60 11.61 3.57
N PHE A 332 -20.62 11.43 2.70
CA PHE A 332 -19.85 10.19 2.65
C PHE A 332 -18.68 10.34 3.62
N ARG A 333 -18.76 9.66 4.77
CA ARG A 333 -17.66 9.52 5.72
C ARG A 333 -17.44 8.04 5.98
N GLY A 334 -16.18 7.59 5.89
CA GLY A 334 -15.79 6.29 6.40
C GLY A 334 -15.88 6.26 7.92
N GLU A 335 -15.92 5.06 8.48
CA GLU A 335 -15.72 4.87 9.92
C GLU A 335 -14.26 5.19 10.24
N ASN A 336 -14.03 6.04 11.25
CA ASN A 336 -12.68 6.26 11.76
C ASN A 336 -12.20 5.01 12.50
N PRO A 337 -10.88 4.75 12.55
CA PRO A 337 -10.35 3.69 13.38
C PRO A 337 -10.76 3.90 14.84
N GLU A 338 -11.01 2.80 15.56
CA GLU A 338 -11.36 2.89 16.99
C GLU A 338 -10.23 3.54 17.80
N ASP A 339 -10.59 4.29 18.85
CA ASP A 339 -9.62 4.92 19.73
C ASP A 339 -8.65 3.91 20.34
N GLY A 340 -7.36 4.26 20.25
CA GLY A 340 -6.28 3.61 20.97
C GLY A 340 -5.20 3.02 20.07
N THR A 341 -4.60 1.92 20.51
CA THR A 341 -3.52 1.26 19.79
C THR A 341 -3.65 -0.26 19.82
N MET A 342 -3.23 -0.90 18.74
CA MET A 342 -3.26 -2.35 18.60
C MET A 342 -1.98 -2.95 19.17
N ILE A 343 -2.13 -3.81 20.17
CA ILE A 343 -1.05 -4.65 20.68
C ILE A 343 -1.07 -5.94 19.89
N SER A 344 0.00 -6.17 19.14
CA SER A 344 0.10 -7.30 18.23
C SER A 344 1.18 -8.27 18.70
N TYR A 345 0.90 -9.56 18.64
CA TYR A 345 1.84 -10.61 19.05
C TYR A 345 1.63 -11.89 18.25
N HIS A 346 2.66 -12.72 18.16
CA HIS A 346 2.63 -14.02 17.52
C HIS A 346 2.74 -15.15 18.56
N LEU A 347 1.94 -16.19 18.37
CA LEU A 347 1.99 -17.44 19.15
C LEU A 347 2.26 -18.60 18.19
N ALA A 348 3.35 -19.35 18.39
CA ALA A 348 3.71 -20.47 17.51
C ALA A 348 2.69 -21.62 17.57
N GLY A 349 1.96 -21.73 18.67
CA GLY A 349 0.86 -22.67 18.88
C GLY A 349 -0.10 -22.12 19.93
N VAL A 350 -1.17 -22.87 20.20
CA VAL A 350 -2.13 -22.50 21.27
C VAL A 350 -1.42 -22.69 22.63
N PRO A 351 -1.23 -21.63 23.43
CA PRO A 351 -0.52 -21.72 24.70
C PRO A 351 -1.37 -22.42 25.76
N GLU A 352 -0.71 -23.12 26.67
CA GLU A 352 -1.33 -23.58 27.91
C GLU A 352 -1.56 -22.38 28.86
N GLY A 353 -2.71 -22.36 29.53
CA GLY A 353 -3.09 -21.27 30.43
C GLY A 353 -3.61 -20.02 29.72
N ASP A 354 -3.69 -18.91 30.46
CA ASP A 354 -4.22 -17.63 29.95
C ASP A 354 -3.15 -16.76 29.29
N VAL A 355 -3.55 -16.02 28.26
CA VAL A 355 -2.71 -14.97 27.66
C VAL A 355 -3.11 -13.67 28.32
N THR A 356 -2.15 -13.00 28.96
CA THR A 356 -2.38 -11.76 29.70
C THR A 356 -1.47 -10.66 29.16
N ILE A 357 -2.05 -9.48 28.97
CA ILE A 357 -1.36 -8.26 28.57
C ILE A 357 -1.47 -7.28 29.72
N THR A 358 -0.33 -6.85 30.25
CA THR A 358 -0.24 -5.86 31.32
C THR A 358 0.40 -4.60 30.77
N ILE A 359 -0.26 -3.47 30.97
CA ILE A 359 0.27 -2.15 30.67
C ILE A 359 0.74 -1.54 31.98
N GLY A 360 2.03 -1.21 32.06
CA GLY A 360 2.63 -0.51 33.18
C GLY A 360 3.09 0.89 32.80
N ASP A 361 3.17 1.79 33.77
CA ASP A 361 3.91 3.04 33.60
C ASP A 361 5.42 2.81 33.73
N VAL A 362 6.22 3.86 33.53
CA VAL A 362 7.69 3.80 33.67
C VAL A 362 8.18 3.54 35.09
N THR A 363 7.32 3.66 36.10
CA THR A 363 7.63 3.35 37.50
C THR A 363 7.38 1.87 37.85
N GLY A 364 6.75 1.12 36.93
CA GLY A 364 6.37 -0.28 37.12
C GLY A 364 4.97 -0.46 37.71
N GLN A 365 4.19 0.61 37.88
CA GLN A 365 2.81 0.50 38.35
C GLN A 365 1.91 0.00 37.22
N THR A 366 1.11 -1.04 37.50
CA THR A 366 0.11 -1.54 36.56
C THR A 366 -0.99 -0.50 36.33
N VAL A 367 -1.13 -0.09 35.07
CA VAL A 367 -2.17 0.82 34.58
C VAL A 367 -3.38 0.04 34.10
N ARG A 368 -3.17 -1.01 33.29
CA ARG A 368 -4.24 -1.81 32.69
C ARG A 368 -3.84 -3.28 32.61
N GLU A 369 -4.79 -4.17 32.89
CA GLU A 369 -4.69 -5.59 32.55
C GLU A 369 -5.75 -5.97 31.53
N MET A 370 -5.37 -6.80 30.56
CA MET A 370 -6.23 -7.23 29.48
C MET A 370 -5.99 -8.71 29.18
N LYS A 371 -7.05 -9.41 28.78
CA LYS A 371 -6.93 -10.77 28.26
C LYS A 371 -6.53 -10.73 26.79
N GLY A 372 -5.55 -11.54 26.43
CA GLY A 372 -5.18 -11.80 25.05
C GLY A 372 -5.97 -12.95 24.43
N THR A 373 -6.06 -12.96 23.10
CA THR A 373 -6.51 -14.12 22.33
C THR A 373 -5.43 -15.21 22.31
N LYS A 374 -5.87 -16.47 22.25
CA LYS A 374 -5.00 -17.67 22.33
C LYS A 374 -4.79 -18.38 20.99
N ASN A 375 -5.12 -17.72 19.87
CA ASN A 375 -5.04 -18.35 18.56
C ASN A 375 -3.58 -18.56 18.17
N ALA A 376 -3.26 -19.68 17.53
CA ALA A 376 -1.95 -19.83 16.88
C ALA A 376 -1.83 -18.80 15.74
N GLY A 377 -0.62 -18.27 15.55
CA GLY A 377 -0.33 -17.20 14.59
C GLY A 377 -0.38 -15.79 15.19
N VAL A 378 -0.63 -14.79 14.34
CA VAL A 378 -0.67 -13.38 14.75
C VAL A 378 -2.02 -13.04 15.38
N ASN A 379 -1.95 -12.40 16.55
CA ASN A 379 -3.07 -11.95 17.35
C ASN A 379 -2.97 -10.43 17.53
N ARG A 380 -4.11 -9.75 17.63
CA ARG A 380 -4.18 -8.31 17.86
C ARG A 380 -5.26 -8.00 18.89
N VAL A 381 -4.91 -7.20 19.89
CA VAL A 381 -5.83 -6.75 20.95
C VAL A 381 -5.70 -5.24 21.09
N ARG A 382 -6.83 -4.55 21.10
CA ARG A 382 -6.85 -3.09 21.26
C ARG A 382 -6.67 -2.70 22.71
N TRP A 383 -5.71 -1.82 22.98
CA TRP A 383 -5.70 -1.01 24.18
C TRP A 383 -6.32 0.36 23.89
N ASN A 384 -7.43 0.65 24.56
CA ASN A 384 -8.19 1.89 24.43
C ASN A 384 -7.55 3.10 25.16
N LEU A 385 -6.27 3.01 25.55
CA LEU A 385 -5.53 4.05 26.27
C LEU A 385 -6.17 4.43 27.61
N ARG A 386 -6.80 3.47 28.27
CA ARG A 386 -7.39 3.65 29.60
C ARG A 386 -6.81 2.64 30.58
N GLY A 387 -6.77 3.05 31.84
CA GLY A 387 -6.43 2.17 32.95
C GLY A 387 -7.52 1.16 33.27
N ASN A 388 -7.32 0.36 34.31
CA ASN A 388 -8.34 -0.56 34.80
C ASN A 388 -9.62 0.20 35.19
N PRO A 389 -10.81 -0.40 34.99
CA PRO A 389 -12.03 0.13 35.56
C PRO A 389 -11.88 0.22 37.09
N PRO A 390 -12.48 1.24 37.72
CA PRO A 390 -12.51 1.30 39.17
C PRO A 390 -13.29 0.10 39.74
N PRO A 391 -12.92 -0.42 40.93
CA PRO A 391 -13.68 -1.46 41.57
C PRO A 391 -15.11 -0.97 41.85
N LEU A 392 -16.10 -1.75 41.44
CA LEU A 392 -17.50 -1.44 41.71
C LEU A 392 -17.87 -1.85 43.14
N PRO A 393 -18.67 -1.05 43.86
CA PRO A 393 -19.25 -1.47 45.13
C PRO A 393 -20.08 -2.76 44.96
N PRO A 394 -19.98 -3.74 45.87
CA PRO A 394 -20.70 -5.00 45.77
C PRO A 394 -22.22 -4.85 45.59
N ASN A 395 -22.80 -3.83 46.22
CA ASN A 395 -24.24 -3.59 46.24
C ASN A 395 -24.68 -2.50 45.24
N LEU A 396 -23.82 -2.10 44.29
CA LEU A 396 -24.13 -0.99 43.39
C LEU A 396 -25.41 -1.21 42.58
N GLY A 397 -25.66 -2.44 42.11
CA GLY A 397 -26.89 -2.78 41.40
C GLY A 397 -28.13 -2.58 42.26
N ASP A 398 -28.07 -3.01 43.53
CA ASP A 398 -29.16 -2.88 44.50
C ASP A 398 -29.43 -1.41 44.84
N MET A 399 -28.37 -0.62 45.01
CA MET A 399 -28.45 0.81 45.28
C MET A 399 -29.09 1.58 44.13
N LEU A 400 -28.72 1.26 42.88
CA LEU A 400 -29.24 1.93 41.69
C LEU A 400 -30.70 1.56 41.40
N GLU A 401 -31.07 0.28 41.61
CA GLU A 401 -32.47 -0.12 41.51
C GLU A 401 -33.34 0.56 42.59
N ALA A 402 -32.84 0.64 43.83
CA ALA A 402 -33.52 1.37 44.91
C ALA A 402 -33.64 2.89 44.63
N ALA A 403 -32.72 3.46 43.85
CA ALA A 403 -32.75 4.84 43.39
C ALA A 403 -33.65 5.07 42.15
N GLY A 404 -34.46 4.08 41.76
CA GLY A 404 -35.42 4.21 40.67
C GLY A 404 -34.83 3.99 39.27
N MET A 405 -33.76 3.18 39.15
CA MET A 405 -33.21 2.73 37.86
C MET A 405 -33.49 1.23 37.62
N PRO A 406 -34.66 0.86 37.04
CA PRO A 406 -34.99 -0.53 36.77
C PRO A 406 -33.98 -1.15 35.79
N GLY A 407 -33.50 -2.36 36.08
CA GLY A 407 -32.58 -3.10 35.20
C GLY A 407 -31.10 -2.78 35.41
N ALA A 408 -30.73 -1.96 36.41
CA ALA A 408 -29.34 -1.62 36.70
C ALA A 408 -28.48 -2.86 37.02
N ARG A 409 -29.01 -3.87 37.72
CA ARG A 409 -28.28 -5.13 37.98
C ARG A 409 -27.91 -5.87 36.70
N GLN A 410 -28.89 -6.03 35.79
CA GLN A 410 -28.69 -6.70 34.51
C GLN A 410 -27.70 -5.92 33.64
N MET A 411 -27.81 -4.59 33.63
CA MET A 411 -26.87 -3.74 32.90
C MET A 411 -25.44 -3.86 33.43
N ILE A 412 -25.24 -3.79 34.75
CA ILE A 412 -23.91 -3.93 35.37
C ILE A 412 -23.32 -5.30 35.01
N ALA A 413 -24.11 -6.37 35.12
CA ALA A 413 -23.69 -7.72 34.77
C ALA A 413 -23.29 -7.84 33.29
N GLN A 414 -24.06 -7.24 32.37
CA GLN A 414 -23.75 -7.23 30.93
C GLN A 414 -22.45 -6.47 30.64
N VAL A 415 -22.27 -5.29 31.22
CA VAL A 415 -21.05 -4.49 31.02
C VAL A 415 -19.83 -5.18 31.63
N GLN A 416 -19.96 -5.82 32.79
CA GLN A 416 -18.92 -6.66 33.39
C GLN A 416 -18.58 -7.89 32.54
N ALA A 417 -19.57 -8.46 31.84
CA ALA A 417 -19.39 -9.54 30.89
C ALA A 417 -18.83 -9.08 29.53
N GLY A 418 -18.51 -7.78 29.37
CA GLY A 418 -18.00 -7.21 28.12
C GLY A 418 -19.03 -7.11 27.00
N GLN A 419 -20.33 -7.23 27.32
CA GLN A 419 -21.43 -7.10 26.36
C GLN A 419 -21.84 -5.63 26.22
N ALA A 420 -22.16 -5.22 24.99
CA ALA A 420 -22.70 -3.90 24.73
C ALA A 420 -24.07 -3.76 25.41
N PRO A 421 -24.31 -2.71 26.23
CA PRO A 421 -25.60 -2.53 26.87
C PRO A 421 -26.68 -2.23 25.82
N PRO A 422 -27.96 -2.53 26.11
CA PRO A 422 -29.05 -2.40 25.14
C PRO A 422 -29.12 -0.99 24.53
N PRO A 423 -29.35 -0.88 23.21
CA PRO A 423 -29.49 0.41 22.54
C PRO A 423 -30.74 1.13 23.09
N GLY A 424 -30.56 2.32 23.65
CA GLY A 424 -31.64 3.13 24.24
C GLY A 424 -31.41 3.63 25.66
N GLY A 425 -30.31 3.24 26.32
CA GLY A 425 -29.96 3.77 27.64
C GLY A 425 -29.61 5.26 27.59
N GLY A 426 -30.32 6.08 28.38
CA GLY A 426 -30.06 7.53 28.52
C GLY A 426 -28.66 7.85 29.05
N GLY A 427 -28.40 9.13 29.39
CA GLY A 427 -27.06 9.63 29.75
C GLY A 427 -26.31 8.83 30.82
N PHE A 428 -27.01 8.18 31.74
CA PHE A 428 -26.42 7.28 32.73
C PHE A 428 -25.74 6.05 32.12
N ALA A 429 -26.34 5.42 31.10
CA ALA A 429 -25.78 4.23 30.47
C ALA A 429 -24.47 4.54 29.75
N ALA A 430 -24.40 5.70 29.09
CA ALA A 430 -23.19 6.22 28.48
C ALA A 430 -22.12 6.58 29.53
N MET A 431 -22.52 7.20 30.66
CA MET A 431 -21.63 7.52 31.77
C MET A 431 -21.05 6.25 32.41
N PHE A 432 -21.88 5.26 32.71
CA PHE A 432 -21.47 4.01 33.32
C PHE A 432 -20.53 3.22 32.40
N ARG A 433 -20.81 3.18 31.09
CA ARG A 433 -19.89 2.62 30.09
C ARG A 433 -18.51 3.29 30.17
N ARG A 434 -18.46 4.62 30.19
CA ARG A 434 -17.21 5.38 30.28
C ARG A 434 -16.44 5.14 31.59
N ILE A 435 -17.14 4.91 32.70
CA ILE A 435 -16.52 4.49 33.98
C ILE A 435 -15.86 3.13 33.82
N MET A 436 -16.58 2.17 33.20
CA MET A 436 -16.12 0.80 33.00
C MET A 436 -15.03 0.66 31.93
N GLU A 437 -14.84 1.68 31.10
CA GLU A 437 -13.67 1.76 30.21
C GLU A 437 -12.38 2.12 30.96
N GLY A 438 -12.48 2.72 32.15
CA GLY A 438 -11.34 3.17 32.97
C GLY A 438 -10.91 4.62 32.71
N ARG A 439 -10.04 5.14 33.58
CA ARG A 439 -9.50 6.51 33.43
C ARG A 439 -8.56 6.57 32.23
N ALA A 440 -8.69 7.61 31.39
CA ALA A 440 -7.76 7.86 30.29
C ALA A 440 -6.35 8.05 30.85
N VAL A 441 -5.36 7.50 30.16
CA VAL A 441 -3.95 7.73 30.47
C VAL A 441 -3.50 9.10 29.96
N GLU A 442 -2.43 9.63 30.54
CA GLU A 442 -1.80 10.87 30.06
C GLU A 442 -0.77 10.54 28.97
N PRO A 443 -0.38 11.52 28.14
CA PRO A 443 0.74 11.34 27.22
C PRO A 443 2.01 10.90 27.95
N GLY A 444 2.73 9.93 27.39
CA GLY A 444 3.88 9.32 28.04
C GLY A 444 4.31 8.00 27.41
N THR A 445 5.35 7.40 28.00
CA THR A 445 5.79 6.05 27.61
C THR A 445 5.21 5.02 28.57
N TYR A 446 4.66 3.95 28.03
CA TYR A 446 4.11 2.83 28.79
C TYR A 446 4.81 1.53 28.41
N LEU A 447 4.96 0.64 29.38
CA LEU A 447 5.51 -0.70 29.18
C LEU A 447 4.36 -1.66 28.87
N VAL A 448 4.50 -2.43 27.80
CA VAL A 448 3.56 -3.47 27.39
C VAL A 448 4.20 -4.82 27.67
N LYS A 449 3.65 -5.57 28.61
CA LYS A 449 4.12 -6.90 29.00
C LYS A 449 3.11 -7.94 28.54
N LEU A 450 3.54 -8.89 27.73
CA LEU A 450 2.75 -10.04 27.30
C LEU A 450 3.23 -11.27 28.06
N THR A 451 2.31 -12.01 28.67
CA THR A 451 2.60 -13.31 29.28
C THR A 451 1.73 -14.39 28.65
N ALA A 452 2.35 -15.44 28.11
CA ALA A 452 1.69 -16.56 27.44
C ALA A 452 2.57 -17.81 27.53
N GLY A 453 1.99 -18.98 27.85
CA GLY A 453 2.71 -20.26 27.85
C GLY A 453 3.97 -20.27 28.73
N GLY A 454 3.92 -19.60 29.89
CA GLY A 454 5.06 -19.46 30.81
C GLY A 454 6.17 -18.51 30.35
N LYS A 455 6.06 -17.92 29.16
CA LYS A 455 6.97 -16.89 28.66
C LYS A 455 6.41 -15.49 28.87
N THR A 456 7.33 -14.55 29.08
CA THR A 456 7.00 -13.13 29.21
C THR A 456 7.87 -12.32 28.27
N GLU A 457 7.23 -11.53 27.42
CA GLU A 457 7.87 -10.54 26.55
C GLU A 457 7.47 -9.13 26.99
N THR A 458 8.37 -8.16 26.84
CA THR A 458 8.08 -6.76 27.21
C THR A 458 8.55 -5.82 26.11
N THR A 459 7.73 -4.85 25.77
CA THR A 459 8.05 -3.75 24.87
C THR A 459 7.50 -2.44 25.42
N LYS A 460 7.61 -1.36 24.65
CA LYS A 460 7.08 -0.05 25.02
C LYS A 460 6.08 0.44 23.99
N VAL A 461 5.22 1.36 24.40
CA VAL A 461 4.37 2.16 23.52
C VAL A 461 4.43 3.61 23.96
N VAL A 462 4.53 4.52 22.99
CA VAL A 462 4.47 5.97 23.22
C VAL A 462 3.05 6.43 22.98
N VAL A 463 2.50 7.20 23.93
CA VAL A 463 1.19 7.82 23.83
C VAL A 463 1.40 9.33 23.69
N ASN A 464 0.93 9.89 22.56
CA ASN A 464 1.04 11.31 22.21
C ASN A 464 -0.24 12.08 22.52
#